data_AF-A0A1G1LT37-F1
#
_entry.id   AF-A0A1G1LT37-F1
#
_cell.length_a   1.000
_cell.length_b   1.000
_cell.length_c   1.000
_cell.angle_alpha   90.00
_cell.angle_beta   90.00
_cell.angle_gamma   90.00
#
_symmetry.space_group_name_H-M   'P 1'
#
loop_
_entity.id
_entity.type
_entity.pdbx_description
1 polymer ?
#
loop_
_entity_poly.entity_id
_entity_poly.type
_entity_poly.pdbx_seq_one_letter_code
_entity_poly.pdbx_strand_id
1 'polypeptide(L)'
;MNTYHWIGAGSLIVIIVLTAAFAYRDQWSRNGVTQLEGDRDTHGCIVSAGYSWCKEKQMCLRIWEETCRDSIKEKVFSLTENDARAIAERICIKGGEALSKGYYNENSRTWWFDANLNATQPGCTPACVVSEETLIAEVNWRCTGAIPPDSL
;
A
#
# COMPACT_ATOMS: atom_id res chain seq x y z
N MET A 1 -28.11 -34.44 -64.35
CA MET A 1 -28.91 -33.85 -63.25
C MET A 1 -28.17 -32.62 -62.77
N ASN A 2 -28.57 -31.44 -63.23
CA ASN A 2 -28.15 -30.17 -62.64
C ASN A 2 -29.19 -29.12 -63.04
N THR A 3 -30.15 -28.89 -62.16
CA THR A 3 -31.17 -27.87 -62.32
C THR A 3 -30.62 -26.57 -61.73
N TYR A 4 -29.98 -25.77 -62.57
CA TYR A 4 -29.66 -24.39 -62.22
C TYR A 4 -30.97 -23.59 -62.25
N HIS A 5 -31.49 -23.30 -61.06
CA HIS A 5 -32.67 -22.46 -60.87
C HIS A 5 -32.30 -21.02 -61.24
N TRP A 6 -32.92 -20.47 -62.28
CA TRP A 6 -32.79 -19.07 -62.67
C TRP A 6 -33.51 -18.21 -61.63
N ILE A 7 -32.76 -17.71 -60.65
CA ILE A 7 -33.25 -16.74 -59.68
C ILE A 7 -33.41 -15.41 -60.43
N GLY A 8 -34.65 -15.08 -60.80
CA GLY A 8 -34.96 -13.83 -61.50
C GLY A 8 -34.52 -12.60 -60.70
N ALA A 9 -34.24 -11.50 -61.40
CA ALA A 9 -33.71 -10.26 -60.80
C ALA A 9 -34.51 -9.73 -59.59
N GLY A 10 -35.82 -10.01 -59.52
CA GLY A 10 -36.66 -9.66 -58.37
C GLY A 10 -36.30 -10.41 -57.08
N SER A 11 -35.87 -11.67 -57.17
CA SER A 11 -35.46 -12.46 -56.01
C SER A 11 -34.09 -12.04 -55.46
N LEU A 12 -33.19 -11.54 -56.32
CA LEU A 12 -31.92 -10.94 -55.90
C LEU A 12 -32.14 -9.65 -55.09
N ILE A 13 -33.09 -8.81 -55.49
CA ILE A 13 -33.41 -7.55 -54.78
C ILE A 13 -33.94 -7.83 -53.36
N VAL A 14 -34.82 -8.83 -53.20
CA VAL A 14 -35.35 -9.21 -51.88
C VAL A 14 -34.25 -9.73 -50.96
N ILE A 15 -33.32 -10.53 -51.48
CA ILE A 15 -32.17 -11.03 -50.70
C ILE A 15 -31.25 -9.88 -50.28
N ILE A 16 -31.01 -8.90 -51.17
CA ILE A 16 -30.19 -7.71 -50.86
C ILE A 16 -30.87 -6.85 -49.78
N VAL A 17 -32.18 -6.64 -49.85
CA VAL A 17 -32.92 -5.85 -48.84
C VAL A 17 -32.95 -6.56 -47.48
N LEU A 18 -33.15 -7.88 -47.46
CA LEU A 18 -33.14 -8.66 -46.22
C LEU A 18 -31.74 -8.70 -45.59
N THR A 19 -30.69 -8.97 -46.37
CA THR A 19 -29.31 -8.97 -45.86
C THR A 19 -28.87 -7.59 -45.38
N ALA A 20 -29.24 -6.51 -46.08
CA ALA A 20 -29.02 -5.15 -45.60
C ALA A 20 -29.76 -4.90 -44.27
N ALA A 21 -31.04 -5.30 -44.13
CA ALA A 21 -31.80 -5.13 -42.90
C ALA A 21 -31.22 -5.91 -41.71
N PHE A 22 -30.68 -7.12 -41.94
CA PHE A 22 -29.95 -7.88 -40.93
C PHE A 22 -28.62 -7.20 -40.55
N ALA A 23 -27.85 -6.71 -41.53
CA ALA A 23 -26.62 -5.96 -41.29
C ALA A 23 -26.86 -4.64 -40.54
N TYR A 24 -27.95 -3.92 -40.84
CA TYR A 24 -28.34 -2.69 -40.14
C TYR A 24 -28.75 -2.95 -38.67
N ARG A 25 -29.34 -4.12 -38.34
CA ARG A 25 -29.65 -4.49 -36.94
C ARG A 25 -28.40 -4.77 -36.11
N ASP A 26 -27.41 -5.46 -36.68
CA ASP A 26 -26.17 -5.79 -35.95
C ASP A 26 -25.27 -4.57 -35.70
N GLN A 27 -25.43 -3.49 -36.48
CA GLN A 27 -24.59 -2.30 -36.35
C GLN A 27 -24.98 -1.40 -35.17
N TRP A 28 -26.23 -1.47 -34.67
CA TRP A 28 -26.68 -0.65 -33.55
C TRP A 28 -26.22 -1.16 -32.17
N SER A 29 -25.83 -2.44 -32.05
CA SER A 29 -25.38 -3.02 -30.77
C SER A 29 -23.88 -2.84 -30.48
N ARG A 30 -23.06 -2.40 -31.45
CA ARG A 30 -21.60 -2.25 -31.27
C ARG A 30 -21.10 -0.82 -31.05
N ASN A 31 -21.96 0.19 -31.22
CA ASN A 31 -21.56 1.59 -31.17
C ASN A 31 -21.93 2.32 -29.86
N GLY A 32 -22.47 1.61 -28.87
CA GLY A 32 -22.77 2.15 -27.55
C GLY A 32 -21.74 1.70 -26.52
N VAL A 33 -20.96 2.65 -26.00
CA VAL A 33 -19.87 2.51 -25.01
C VAL A 33 -18.54 2.08 -25.64
N THR A 34 -17.78 3.08 -26.11
CA THR A 34 -16.32 3.02 -26.12
C THR A 34 -15.87 2.81 -24.67
N GLN A 35 -15.74 1.55 -24.26
CA GLN A 35 -15.15 1.22 -22.98
C GLN A 35 -13.67 1.62 -23.09
N LEU A 36 -13.25 2.65 -22.37
CA LEU A 36 -11.85 3.04 -22.25
C LEU A 36 -11.08 1.86 -21.66
N GLU A 37 -10.51 1.00 -22.52
CA GLU A 37 -9.72 -0.15 -22.09
C GLU A 37 -8.49 0.26 -21.25
N GLY A 38 -8.13 1.55 -21.24
CA GLY A 38 -7.08 2.10 -20.39
C GLY A 38 -7.52 2.62 -19.03
N ASP A 39 -8.82 2.69 -18.74
CA ASP A 39 -9.32 3.24 -17.47
C ASP A 39 -9.61 2.16 -16.41
N ARG A 40 -9.46 0.88 -16.78
CA ARG A 40 -9.63 -0.24 -15.86
C ARG A 40 -8.29 -0.86 -15.51
N ASP A 41 -8.09 -1.18 -14.24
CA ASP A 41 -6.97 -2.02 -13.80
C ASP A 41 -7.18 -3.50 -14.21
N THR A 42 -6.22 -4.37 -13.86
CA THR A 42 -6.28 -5.82 -14.14
C THR A 42 -7.50 -6.52 -13.52
N HIS A 43 -8.11 -5.91 -12.50
CA HIS A 43 -9.29 -6.41 -11.82
C HIS A 43 -10.59 -5.77 -12.30
N GLY A 44 -10.53 -4.88 -13.31
CA GLY A 44 -11.68 -4.20 -13.87
C GLY A 44 -12.11 -2.94 -13.11
N CYS A 45 -11.34 -2.48 -12.13
CA CYS A 45 -11.65 -1.29 -11.34
C CYS A 45 -11.36 -0.01 -12.11
N ILE A 46 -12.30 0.95 -12.08
CA ILE A 46 -12.20 2.22 -12.80
C ILE A 46 -11.27 3.18 -12.04
N VAL A 47 -10.03 3.29 -12.49
CA VAL A 47 -8.96 4.02 -11.81
C VAL A 47 -9.23 5.53 -11.83
N SER A 48 -9.74 6.09 -12.94
CA SER A 48 -10.09 7.52 -13.01
C SER A 48 -11.21 7.93 -12.05
N ALA A 49 -12.12 7.02 -11.74
CA ALA A 49 -13.17 7.20 -10.75
C ALA A 49 -12.71 6.89 -9.32
N GLY A 50 -11.41 6.57 -9.17
CA GLY A 50 -10.67 6.24 -7.95
C GLY A 50 -11.15 4.98 -7.23
N TYR A 51 -11.60 3.99 -7.99
CA TYR A 51 -11.77 2.64 -7.50
C TYR A 51 -10.45 1.88 -7.51
N SER A 52 -10.20 1.12 -6.45
CA SER A 52 -9.05 0.23 -6.31
C SER A 52 -9.52 -1.17 -5.91
N TRP A 53 -8.88 -2.20 -6.45
CA TRP A 53 -9.20 -3.59 -6.09
C TRP A 53 -8.86 -3.91 -4.63
N CYS A 54 -9.82 -4.50 -3.91
CA CYS A 54 -9.60 -5.04 -2.56
C CYS A 54 -9.60 -6.57 -2.59
N LYS A 55 -8.45 -7.19 -2.28
CA LYS A 55 -8.29 -8.65 -2.28
C LYS A 55 -9.12 -9.33 -1.19
N GLU A 56 -9.25 -8.74 -0.01
CA GLU A 56 -10.10 -9.31 1.04
C GLU A 56 -11.59 -9.39 0.64
N LYS A 57 -12.12 -8.32 0.04
CA LYS A 57 -13.55 -8.21 -0.30
C LYS A 57 -13.88 -8.66 -1.72
N GLN A 58 -12.85 -8.94 -2.54
CA GLN A 58 -12.96 -9.33 -3.94
C GLN A 58 -13.83 -8.33 -4.74
N MET A 59 -13.65 -7.03 -4.49
CA MET A 59 -14.39 -5.98 -5.16
C MET A 59 -13.60 -4.67 -5.26
N CYS A 60 -14.02 -3.81 -6.18
CA CYS A 60 -13.48 -2.48 -6.36
C CYS A 60 -14.06 -1.53 -5.31
N LEU A 61 -13.19 -0.91 -4.51
CA LEU A 61 -13.59 0.01 -3.44
C LEU A 61 -12.99 1.39 -3.68
N ARG A 62 -13.70 2.40 -3.19
CA ARG A 62 -13.14 3.71 -2.93
C ARG A 62 -12.64 3.73 -1.50
N ILE A 63 -11.32 3.78 -1.32
CA ILE A 63 -10.69 3.65 -0.01
C ILE A 63 -11.13 4.76 0.97
N TRP A 64 -11.63 5.89 0.45
CA TRP A 64 -12.19 6.99 1.25
C TRP A 64 -13.66 6.80 1.66
N GLU A 65 -14.40 5.89 1.02
CA GLU A 65 -15.77 5.52 1.39
C GLU A 65 -15.77 4.25 2.26
N GLU A 66 -14.95 3.27 1.91
CA GLU A 66 -14.82 1.99 2.62
C GLU A 66 -13.36 1.53 2.66
N THR A 67 -12.88 1.13 3.84
CA THR A 67 -11.51 0.66 4.02
C THR A 67 -11.34 -0.79 3.57
N CYS A 68 -10.26 -1.06 2.84
CA CYS A 68 -9.80 -2.43 2.58
C CYS A 68 -8.76 -2.81 3.64
N ARG A 69 -8.89 -3.93 4.34
CA ARG A 69 -7.93 -4.30 5.40
C ARG A 69 -6.51 -4.46 4.88
N ASP A 70 -6.33 -4.87 3.63
CA ASP A 70 -5.01 -5.00 3.01
C ASP A 70 -4.32 -3.64 2.82
N SER A 71 -5.09 -2.57 2.58
CA SER A 71 -4.55 -1.19 2.55
C SER A 71 -4.05 -0.69 3.90
N ILE A 72 -4.44 -1.37 4.99
CA ILE A 72 -3.95 -1.10 6.35
C ILE A 72 -2.76 -1.99 6.70
N LYS A 73 -2.70 -3.23 6.19
CA LYS A 73 -1.57 -4.15 6.42
C LYS A 73 -0.27 -3.65 5.79
N GLU A 74 -0.34 -3.06 4.59
CA GLU A 74 0.85 -2.46 3.96
C GLU A 74 1.20 -1.09 4.55
N LYS A 75 0.35 -0.54 5.41
CA LYS A 75 0.59 0.70 6.15
C LYS A 75 0.80 0.46 7.65
N VAL A 76 1.35 -0.69 8.03
CA VAL A 76 2.26 -0.72 9.18
C VAL A 76 3.61 -0.37 8.59
N PHE A 77 3.87 0.93 8.53
CA PHE A 77 5.12 1.49 8.05
C PHE A 77 6.24 0.82 8.84
N SER A 78 7.01 -0.08 8.21
CA SER A 78 8.19 -0.63 8.84
C SER A 78 9.06 0.54 9.25
N LEU A 79 9.23 0.71 10.56
CA LEU A 79 9.89 1.89 11.09
C LEU A 79 11.35 1.82 10.62
N THR A 80 11.75 2.72 9.72
CA THR A 80 13.14 2.73 9.23
C THR A 80 14.08 3.26 10.31
N GLU A 81 15.38 3.00 10.19
CA GLU A 81 16.38 3.57 11.12
C GLU A 81 16.26 5.10 11.21
N ASN A 82 16.04 5.79 10.09
CA ASN A 82 15.94 7.25 10.04
C ASN A 82 14.70 7.77 10.74
N ASP A 83 13.56 7.10 10.57
CA ASP A 83 12.31 7.47 11.23
C ASP A 83 12.38 7.19 12.73
N ALA A 84 12.95 6.04 13.12
CA ALA A 84 13.22 5.73 14.52
C ALA A 84 14.19 6.74 15.15
N ARG A 85 15.24 7.13 14.42
CA ARG A 85 16.22 8.14 14.86
C ARG A 85 15.55 9.49 15.10
N ALA A 86 14.67 9.94 14.20
CA ALA A 86 13.94 11.19 14.37
C ALA A 86 13.04 11.17 15.63
N ILE A 87 12.42 10.03 15.94
CA ILE A 87 11.64 9.86 17.18
C ILE A 87 12.58 9.91 18.39
N ALA A 88 13.69 9.17 18.33
CA ALA A 88 14.66 9.07 19.42
C ALA A 88 15.30 10.42 19.76
N GLU A 89 15.76 11.17 18.76
CA GLU A 89 16.36 12.50 18.93
C GLU A 89 15.35 13.46 19.55
N ARG A 90 14.08 13.41 19.15
CA ARG A 90 13.04 14.30 19.68
C ARG A 90 12.68 14.00 21.14
N ILE A 91 12.64 12.72 21.52
CA ILE A 91 12.11 12.29 22.83
C ILE A 91 13.22 12.11 23.86
N CYS A 92 14.29 11.41 23.50
CA CYS A 92 15.35 11.05 24.45
C CYS A 92 16.41 12.16 24.60
N ILE A 93 16.64 12.99 23.57
CA ILE A 93 17.69 14.02 23.60
C ILE A 93 17.08 15.43 23.55
N LYS A 94 17.16 16.19 24.65
CA LYS A 94 16.70 17.60 24.68
C LYS A 94 17.81 18.64 24.40
N GLY A 95 18.91 18.26 23.73
CA GLY A 95 20.10 19.13 23.71
C GLY A 95 21.20 18.82 22.70
N GLY A 96 20.87 18.36 21.48
CA GLY A 96 21.72 18.57 20.31
C GLY A 96 22.96 17.67 20.12
N GLU A 97 23.10 16.55 20.84
CA GLU A 97 24.07 15.52 20.45
C GLU A 97 23.44 14.50 19.50
N ALA A 98 24.17 14.17 18.45
CA ALA A 98 23.75 13.19 17.47
C ALA A 98 23.78 11.77 18.06
N LEU A 99 22.72 10.99 17.80
CA LEU A 99 22.68 9.57 18.16
C LEU A 99 23.72 8.77 17.36
N SER A 100 24.22 7.68 17.95
CA SER A 100 25.04 6.69 17.22
C SER A 100 24.24 6.00 16.11
N LYS A 101 24.88 5.15 15.30
CA LYS A 101 24.18 4.29 14.34
C LYS A 101 23.18 3.39 15.09
N GLY A 102 21.94 3.33 14.61
CA GLY A 102 20.90 2.52 15.24
C GLY A 102 21.13 1.03 14.98
N TYR A 103 20.70 0.19 15.91
CA TYR A 103 20.55 -1.25 15.69
C TYR A 103 19.11 -1.68 15.93
N TYR A 104 18.63 -2.61 15.11
CA TYR A 104 17.27 -3.14 15.21
C TYR A 104 17.27 -4.48 15.94
N ASN A 105 16.34 -4.65 16.88
CA ASN A 105 16.08 -5.91 17.55
C ASN A 105 14.73 -6.46 17.07
N GLU A 106 14.78 -7.54 16.29
CA GLU A 106 13.59 -8.17 15.71
C GLU A 106 12.69 -8.84 16.76
N ASN A 107 13.27 -9.37 17.84
CA ASN A 107 12.51 -10.07 18.88
C ASN A 107 11.56 -9.15 19.64
N SER A 108 12.00 -7.92 19.90
CA SER A 108 11.22 -6.90 20.60
C SER A 108 10.69 -5.81 19.67
N ARG A 109 10.94 -5.93 18.36
CA ARG A 109 10.58 -4.95 17.33
C ARG A 109 10.94 -3.52 17.73
N THR A 110 12.19 -3.34 18.16
CA THR A 110 12.68 -2.06 18.69
C THR A 110 13.96 -1.62 18.01
N TRP A 111 14.05 -0.31 17.76
CA TRP A 111 15.29 0.35 17.39
C TRP A 111 16.00 0.85 18.62
N TRP A 112 17.31 0.67 18.67
CA TRP A 112 18.14 1.11 19.77
C TRP A 112 19.24 2.02 19.25
N PHE A 113 19.41 3.14 19.92
CA PHE A 113 20.46 4.11 19.65
C PHE A 113 21.22 4.38 20.93
N ASP A 114 22.54 4.27 20.91
CA ASP A 114 23.30 4.73 22.07
C ASP A 114 23.16 6.25 22.15
N ALA A 115 22.76 6.72 23.33
CA ALA A 115 22.52 8.13 23.58
C ALA A 115 23.68 8.67 24.41
N ASN A 116 24.25 9.80 24.00
CA ASN A 116 25.06 10.60 24.90
C ASN A 116 24.10 11.54 25.64
N LEU A 117 23.56 11.06 26.75
CA LEU A 117 22.83 11.94 27.65
C LEU A 117 23.90 12.56 28.54
N ASN A 118 23.97 13.89 28.61
CA ASN A 118 24.82 14.65 29.52
C ASN A 118 24.47 14.42 31.02
N ALA A 119 23.90 13.27 31.35
CA ALA A 119 23.39 12.85 32.63
C ALA A 119 24.33 11.80 33.24
N THR A 120 24.83 12.17 34.41
CA THR A 120 25.77 11.44 35.26
C THR A 120 25.10 10.25 35.95
N GLN A 121 25.13 9.08 35.33
CA GLN A 121 25.03 7.80 36.04
C GLN A 121 26.38 7.08 35.92
N PRO A 122 27.25 7.13 36.95
CA PRO A 122 28.53 6.46 36.92
C PRO A 122 28.38 4.97 36.61
N GLY A 123 29.09 4.49 35.60
CA GLY A 123 29.06 3.08 35.20
C GLY A 123 27.88 2.67 34.31
N CYS A 124 27.04 3.61 33.86
CA CYS A 124 25.89 3.34 32.99
C CYS A 124 26.07 3.93 31.59
N THR A 125 25.62 3.19 30.59
CA THR A 125 25.53 3.65 29.19
C THR A 125 24.05 3.74 28.80
N PRO A 126 23.50 4.94 28.54
CA PRO A 126 22.12 5.08 28.13
C PRO A 126 21.94 4.72 26.66
N ALA A 127 20.79 4.12 26.34
CA ALA A 127 20.31 3.94 24.99
C ALA A 127 18.88 4.47 24.88
N CYS A 128 18.57 5.14 23.78
CA CYS A 128 17.19 5.45 23.41
C CYS A 128 16.62 4.28 22.63
N VAL A 129 15.50 3.73 23.12
CA VAL A 129 14.82 2.58 22.53
C VAL A 129 13.49 3.03 21.96
N VAL A 130 13.25 2.78 20.68
CA VAL A 130 12.02 3.15 19.95
C VAL A 130 11.27 1.90 19.54
N SER A 131 10.01 1.77 19.95
CA SER A 131 9.15 0.67 19.54
C SER A 131 8.59 0.89 18.14
N GLU A 132 8.73 -0.11 17.26
CA GLU A 132 8.09 -0.10 15.93
C GLU A 132 6.57 -0.13 16.04
N GLU A 133 6.02 -0.81 17.06
CA GLU A 133 4.58 -1.02 17.21
C GLU A 133 3.87 0.21 17.76
N THR A 134 4.47 0.90 18.74
CA THR A 134 3.84 2.03 19.43
C THR A 134 4.39 3.40 19.03
N LEU A 135 5.55 3.44 18.35
CA LEU A 135 6.30 4.67 18.02
C LEU A 135 6.69 5.49 19.26
N ILE A 136 6.75 4.86 20.43
CA ILE A 136 7.20 5.45 21.68
C ILE A 136 8.71 5.26 21.82
N ALA A 137 9.40 6.29 22.30
CA ALA A 137 10.81 6.27 22.61
C ALA A 137 11.07 6.42 24.11
N GLU A 138 11.93 5.58 24.68
CA GLU A 138 12.25 5.56 26.10
C GLU A 138 13.76 5.38 26.32
N VAL A 139 14.28 5.94 27.41
CA VAL A 139 15.70 5.79 27.77
C VAL A 139 15.88 4.50 28.58
N ASN A 140 16.71 3.61 28.09
CA ASN A 140 17.15 2.41 28.77
C ASN A 140 18.59 2.54 29.26
N TRP A 141 18.82 2.38 30.56
CA TRP A 141 20.14 2.50 31.19
C TRP A 141 20.80 1.13 31.35
N ARG A 142 21.90 0.89 30.64
CA ARG A 142 22.69 -0.35 30.75
C ARG A 142 23.88 -0.10 31.66
N CYS A 143 23.75 -0.47 32.92
CA CYS A 143 24.73 -0.24 33.98
C CYS A 143 25.63 -1.46 34.22
N THR A 144 26.91 -1.21 34.50
CA THR A 144 27.88 -2.23 34.93
C THR A 144 28.35 -1.92 36.35
N GLY A 145 28.38 -2.92 37.23
CA GLY A 145 29.00 -2.82 38.56
C GLY A 145 28.29 -1.90 39.55
N ALA A 146 27.00 -2.13 39.84
CA ALA A 146 26.30 -1.42 40.92
C ALA A 146 27.07 -1.57 42.25
N ILE A 147 27.78 -0.53 42.66
CA ILE A 147 28.32 -0.44 44.02
C ILE A 147 27.10 -0.22 44.94
N PRO A 148 26.85 -1.10 45.93
CA PRO A 148 25.75 -0.92 46.84
C PRO A 148 25.89 0.42 47.59
N PRO A 149 24.77 1.09 47.90
CA PRO A 149 24.76 2.45 48.45
C PRO A 149 25.48 2.62 49.81
N ASP A 150 25.90 1.52 50.44
CA ASP A 150 26.44 1.50 51.81
C ASP A 150 27.98 1.36 51.86
N SER A 151 28.72 1.92 50.91
CA SER A 151 30.20 1.84 50.90
C SER A 151 30.93 3.17 51.10
N LEU A 152 30.28 4.14 51.77
CA LEU A 152 30.92 5.35 52.32
C LEU A 152 30.70 5.46 53.83
#